data_AF-A0A8J3RFY7-F1
#
_entry.id   AF-A0A8J3RFY7-F1
#
_cell.length_a   1.000
_cell.length_b   1.000
_cell.length_c   1.000
_cell.angle_alpha   90.00
_cell.angle_beta   90.00
_cell.angle_gamma   90.00
#
_symmetry.space_group_name_H-M   'P 1'
#
loop_
_entity.id
_entity.type
_entity.pdbx_description
1 polymer ?
#
loop_
_entity_poly.entity_id
_entity_poly.type
_entity_poly.pdbx_seq_one_letter_code
_entity_poly.pdbx_strand_id
1 'polypeptide(L)'
;MTSVPVNQIPAPPSPDRAASPAPGAAPARSPAPSPGAPAPPAPPRRTGPPSRLRSVPGRVLAITGACVLALVLLFGALSTSFQDVNDGLDVIGHDAGPQVVATADLYFALSDMDTQVANVLLIGDEHGLGKGRQRALELYERRRSDAGRAVLQASALAGADPAERRTVQAVLDRLGRYERLAARALLLDEQAGHPAGPPPERVLEVYRQATDLMRLELLPMAYNLTLESGTIVRRAHDEHTSALGTGQVLVAAAGLLALGGLVWLQAFLARRFRRVFNPALLVATAIAGMYALTGFTVLGGEAGLLQEAKREGFDSVLALARARAVGNSMHGDQSRYLLDPERADTYEQTYLDKSQSVLYAPSGNLGAYYTAVAEGVAAYPAKAEFLGLIGQEAARSGPSARQAAIADVLRRYREFQQSDAQLRRATSREAVQVLVGQLATRFEAYDAALVKLAGIHRTTFDRAVRDGEERVEELWFLLPMAMISTAVLIVAGVWPRLSEYR
;
A
#
# COMPACT_ATOMS: atom_id res chain seq x y z
N MET A 1 23.90 -10.91 38.83
CA MET A 1 23.83 -12.17 39.62
C MET A 1 22.84 -13.07 38.89
N THR A 2 23.14 -14.25 38.36
CA THR A 2 24.37 -15.05 38.30
C THR A 2 24.16 -16.04 37.15
N SER A 3 25.11 -16.06 36.23
CA SER A 3 25.33 -17.06 35.18
C SER A 3 25.98 -18.31 35.76
N VAL A 4 25.59 -19.53 35.37
CA VAL A 4 26.50 -20.70 35.34
C VAL A 4 26.13 -21.68 34.20
N PRO A 5 27.09 -22.04 33.33
CA PRO A 5 27.01 -23.10 32.32
C PRO A 5 27.71 -24.40 32.79
N VAL A 6 27.50 -25.50 32.07
CA VAL A 6 28.18 -26.80 32.29
C VAL A 6 28.39 -27.45 30.92
N ASN A 7 29.45 -28.20 30.59
CA ASN A 7 30.89 -28.22 30.88
C ASN A 7 31.47 -29.20 29.82
N GLN A 8 32.74 -29.08 29.48
CA GLN A 8 33.42 -29.87 28.44
C GLN A 8 34.60 -30.68 29.05
N ILE A 9 35.06 -31.70 28.29
CA ILE A 9 36.37 -32.43 28.27
C ILE A 9 36.70 -33.49 29.38
N PRO A 10 37.68 -34.46 29.25
CA PRO A 10 38.32 -35.21 28.11
C PRO A 10 38.51 -36.77 28.24
N ALA A 11 38.80 -37.43 27.09
CA ALA A 11 39.68 -38.58 26.64
C ALA A 11 40.46 -39.56 27.61
N PRO A 12 41.28 -40.56 27.14
CA PRO A 12 41.12 -41.81 26.31
C PRO A 12 41.86 -43.05 26.99
N PRO A 13 42.55 -44.07 26.37
CA PRO A 13 42.35 -45.00 25.21
C PRO A 13 42.58 -46.54 25.51
N SER A 14 42.43 -47.40 24.45
CA SER A 14 43.10 -48.72 24.15
C SER A 14 42.63 -50.03 24.87
N PRO A 15 43.01 -51.28 24.46
CA PRO A 15 43.56 -51.85 23.21
C PRO A 15 42.92 -53.21 22.72
N ASP A 16 43.50 -53.76 21.64
CA ASP A 16 43.33 -55.03 20.90
C ASP A 16 43.01 -56.35 21.64
N ARG A 17 42.37 -57.28 20.89
CA ARG A 17 42.66 -58.73 20.97
C ARG A 17 42.40 -59.48 19.64
N ALA A 18 43.51 -59.81 18.98
CA ALA A 18 43.92 -61.12 18.43
C ALA A 18 43.05 -62.35 18.79
N ALA A 19 43.00 -63.48 18.06
CA ALA A 19 43.57 -63.94 16.79
C ALA A 19 43.16 -65.43 16.57
N SER A 20 43.59 -66.00 15.44
CA SER A 20 44.17 -67.36 15.30
C SER A 20 43.23 -68.51 14.80
N PRO A 21 43.77 -69.67 14.35
CA PRO A 21 44.36 -69.89 13.01
C PRO A 21 44.09 -71.32 12.46
N ALA A 22 44.66 -71.69 11.30
CA ALA A 22 44.98 -73.09 10.94
C ALA A 22 45.86 -73.17 9.66
N PRO A 23 46.62 -74.27 9.45
CA PRO A 23 48.05 -74.17 9.11
C PRO A 23 48.52 -74.96 7.87
N GLY A 24 49.75 -74.66 7.41
CA GLY A 24 50.81 -75.67 7.30
C GLY A 24 51.33 -76.14 5.91
N ALA A 25 52.57 -75.70 5.61
CA ALA A 25 53.68 -76.44 4.92
C ALA A 25 53.56 -76.73 3.40
N ALA A 26 54.60 -76.70 2.54
CA ALA A 26 56.06 -76.62 2.63
C ALA A 26 56.65 -76.12 1.28
N PRO A 27 57.96 -75.79 1.16
CA PRO A 27 58.56 -75.14 -0.02
C PRO A 27 59.29 -76.12 -0.97
N ALA A 28 59.33 -75.81 -2.27
CA ALA A 28 60.16 -76.52 -3.25
C ALA A 28 60.87 -75.57 -4.24
N ARG A 29 62.20 -75.52 -4.05
CA ARG A 29 63.35 -75.32 -4.96
C ARG A 29 63.15 -74.70 -6.35
N SER A 30 63.96 -73.68 -6.60
CA SER A 30 64.34 -73.11 -7.90
C SER A 30 65.19 -74.07 -8.77
N PRO A 31 65.10 -73.96 -10.11
CA PRO A 31 66.21 -74.21 -11.02
C PRO A 31 66.70 -72.91 -11.68
N ALA A 32 68.03 -72.80 -11.84
CA ALA A 32 68.72 -71.79 -12.66
C ALA A 32 68.94 -72.34 -14.10
N PRO A 33 69.63 -71.61 -14.99
CA PRO A 33 69.05 -70.87 -16.12
C PRO A 33 69.23 -71.57 -17.48
N SER A 34 68.45 -71.17 -18.48
CA SER A 34 68.76 -71.45 -19.90
C SER A 34 68.66 -70.16 -20.73
N PRO A 35 69.53 -69.98 -21.74
CA PRO A 35 69.77 -68.69 -22.38
C PRO A 35 68.90 -68.51 -23.63
N GLY A 36 68.47 -67.26 -23.85
CA GLY A 36 67.98 -66.81 -25.16
C GLY A 36 66.47 -66.83 -25.33
N ALA A 37 65.81 -65.74 -24.94
CA ALA A 37 64.56 -65.29 -25.55
C ALA A 37 64.42 -63.76 -25.40
N PRO A 38 63.91 -63.03 -26.42
CA PRO A 38 63.87 -61.57 -26.42
C PRO A 38 62.86 -61.02 -25.42
N ALA A 39 63.15 -59.82 -24.88
CA ALA A 39 62.35 -59.15 -23.85
C ALA A 39 60.87 -58.94 -24.26
N PRO A 40 59.89 -59.16 -23.35
CA PRO A 40 58.49 -58.85 -23.61
C PRO A 40 58.24 -57.33 -23.61
N PRO A 41 57.29 -56.84 -24.42
CA PRO A 41 56.99 -55.41 -24.55
C PRO A 41 56.39 -54.82 -23.27
N ALA A 42 56.75 -53.57 -22.98
CA ALA A 42 56.27 -52.80 -21.84
C ALA A 42 54.72 -52.75 -21.77
N PRO A 43 54.10 -52.73 -20.57
CA PRO A 43 52.65 -52.71 -20.45
C PRO A 43 52.08 -51.39 -21.01
N PRO A 44 50.90 -51.42 -21.66
CA PRO A 44 50.27 -50.21 -22.18
C PRO A 44 49.91 -49.27 -21.03
N ARG A 45 50.40 -48.03 -21.12
CA ARG A 45 49.94 -46.90 -20.31
C ARG A 45 48.41 -46.82 -20.41
N ARG A 46 47.71 -47.09 -19.31
CA ARG A 46 46.28 -46.81 -19.17
C ARG A 46 46.06 -45.31 -19.34
N THR A 47 45.68 -44.88 -20.54
CA THR A 47 45.08 -43.57 -20.76
C THR A 47 43.71 -43.59 -20.11
N GLY A 48 43.57 -42.95 -18.95
CA GLY A 48 42.24 -42.64 -18.40
C GLY A 48 41.41 -41.88 -19.44
N PRO A 49 40.07 -41.91 -19.34
CA PRO A 49 39.21 -41.25 -20.32
C PRO A 49 39.66 -39.80 -20.51
N PRO A 50 39.74 -39.28 -21.75
CA PRO A 50 40.15 -37.90 -21.96
C PRO A 50 39.18 -37.03 -21.18
N SER A 51 39.68 -36.34 -20.16
CA SER A 51 38.92 -35.33 -19.46
C SER A 51 38.60 -34.25 -20.48
N ARG A 52 37.41 -34.34 -21.08
CA ARG A 52 36.96 -33.43 -22.15
C ARG A 52 37.06 -31.96 -21.71
N LEU A 53 37.05 -31.70 -20.41
CA LEU A 53 37.25 -30.40 -19.76
C LEU A 53 38.68 -29.79 -19.92
N ARG A 54 39.71 -30.58 -20.27
CA ARG A 54 41.07 -30.05 -20.57
C ARG A 54 41.29 -29.74 -22.05
N SER A 55 40.41 -30.23 -22.92
CA SER A 55 40.48 -29.91 -24.35
C SER A 55 39.93 -28.51 -24.63
N VAL A 56 40.54 -27.80 -25.59
CA VAL A 56 40.09 -26.47 -26.05
C VAL A 56 38.58 -26.42 -26.36
N PRO A 57 37.97 -27.40 -27.07
CA PRO A 57 36.51 -27.40 -27.31
C PRO A 57 35.68 -27.60 -26.02
N GLY A 58 36.14 -28.41 -25.07
CA GLY A 58 35.44 -28.58 -23.79
C GLY A 58 35.47 -27.34 -22.89
N ARG A 59 36.55 -26.54 -22.93
CA ARG A 59 36.59 -25.23 -22.26
C ARG A 59 35.64 -24.23 -22.92
N VAL A 60 35.56 -24.19 -24.25
CA VAL A 60 34.61 -23.31 -24.96
C VAL A 60 33.16 -23.69 -24.64
N LEU A 61 32.82 -24.98 -24.61
CA LEU A 61 31.51 -25.47 -24.21
C LEU A 61 31.17 -25.13 -22.75
N ALA A 62 32.11 -25.28 -21.82
CA ALA A 62 31.89 -24.96 -20.41
C ALA A 62 31.64 -23.46 -20.18
N ILE A 63 32.40 -22.58 -20.86
CA ILE A 63 32.23 -21.12 -20.75
C ILE A 63 30.92 -20.68 -21.39
N THR A 64 30.56 -21.27 -22.54
CA THR A 64 29.28 -20.99 -23.21
C THR A 64 28.10 -21.42 -22.33
N GLY A 65 28.18 -22.61 -21.72
CA GLY A 65 27.16 -23.09 -20.78
C GLY A 65 27.03 -22.19 -19.54
N ALA A 66 28.14 -21.70 -19.00
CA ALA A 66 28.12 -20.74 -17.88
C ALA A 66 27.47 -19.39 -18.26
N CYS A 67 27.72 -18.89 -19.47
CA CYS A 67 27.07 -17.66 -19.96
C CYS A 67 25.57 -17.83 -20.18
N VAL A 68 25.15 -18.96 -20.76
CA VAL A 68 23.73 -19.29 -20.93
C VAL A 68 23.04 -19.44 -19.58
N LEU A 69 23.67 -20.11 -18.61
CA LEU A 69 23.14 -20.23 -17.25
C LEU A 69 23.00 -18.86 -16.56
N ALA A 70 24.00 -17.97 -16.70
CA ALA A 70 23.93 -16.62 -16.17
C ALA A 70 22.79 -15.79 -16.81
N LEU A 71 22.55 -15.96 -18.11
CA LEU A 71 21.41 -15.32 -18.80
C LEU A 71 20.07 -15.91 -18.33
N VAL A 72 19.95 -17.22 -18.17
CA VAL A 72 18.73 -17.85 -17.63
C VAL A 72 18.45 -17.36 -16.22
N LEU A 73 19.47 -17.21 -15.37
CA LEU A 73 19.32 -16.64 -14.03
C LEU A 73 18.92 -15.16 -14.06
N LEU A 74 19.50 -14.38 -14.98
CA LEU A 74 19.12 -12.96 -15.19
C LEU A 74 17.66 -12.84 -15.64
N PHE A 75 17.27 -13.59 -16.68
CA PHE A 75 15.90 -13.57 -17.21
C PHE A 75 14.88 -14.15 -16.22
N GLY A 76 15.27 -15.17 -15.44
CA GLY A 76 14.46 -15.70 -14.35
C GLY A 76 14.24 -14.69 -13.23
N ALA A 77 15.30 -14.00 -12.79
CA ALA A 77 15.21 -12.94 -11.79
C ALA A 77 14.37 -11.75 -12.29
N LEU A 78 14.54 -11.34 -13.55
CA LEU A 78 13.66 -10.35 -14.19
C LEU A 78 12.20 -10.83 -14.13
N SER A 79 11.92 -12.05 -14.57
CA SER A 79 10.55 -12.60 -14.61
C SER A 79 9.88 -12.62 -13.23
N THR A 80 10.59 -13.02 -12.18
CA THR A 80 10.04 -13.01 -10.81
C THR A 80 9.81 -11.60 -10.30
N SER A 81 10.75 -10.68 -10.54
CA SER A 81 10.58 -9.28 -10.14
C SER A 81 9.41 -8.60 -10.88
N PHE A 82 9.15 -8.96 -12.14
CA PHE A 82 8.00 -8.43 -12.88
C PHE A 82 6.67 -8.99 -12.40
N GLN A 83 6.62 -10.25 -11.97
CA GLN A 83 5.43 -10.82 -11.33
C GLN A 83 5.13 -10.11 -10.01
N ASP A 84 6.14 -9.88 -9.17
CA ASP A 84 5.96 -9.17 -7.89
C ASP A 84 5.48 -7.72 -8.07
N VAL A 85 5.88 -7.05 -9.16
CA VAL A 85 5.42 -5.69 -9.51
C VAL A 85 3.98 -5.70 -10.01
N ASN A 86 3.60 -6.67 -10.86
CA ASN A 86 2.21 -6.82 -11.31
C ASN A 86 1.26 -7.14 -10.16
N ASP A 87 1.62 -8.09 -9.29
CA ASP A 87 0.81 -8.44 -8.12
C ASP A 87 0.67 -7.23 -7.16
N GLY A 88 1.74 -6.45 -6.99
CA GLY A 88 1.71 -5.22 -6.21
C GLY A 88 0.86 -4.10 -6.81
N LEU A 89 0.89 -3.93 -8.14
CA LEU A 89 0.07 -2.94 -8.86
C LEU A 89 -1.41 -3.34 -8.88
N ASP A 90 -1.74 -4.62 -9.04
CA ASP A 90 -3.13 -5.10 -9.00
C ASP A 90 -3.74 -4.95 -7.60
N VAL A 91 -3.01 -5.33 -6.54
CA VAL A 91 -3.51 -5.19 -5.16
C VAL A 91 -3.66 -3.71 -4.75
N ILE A 92 -2.75 -2.83 -5.18
CA ILE A 92 -2.81 -1.39 -4.86
C ILE A 92 -3.84 -0.66 -5.73
N GLY A 93 -3.94 -1.02 -7.02
CA GLY A 93 -4.78 -0.36 -8.01
C GLY A 93 -6.24 -0.81 -8.00
N HIS A 94 -6.50 -2.11 -7.87
CA HIS A 94 -7.84 -2.69 -7.99
C HIS A 94 -8.52 -3.00 -6.66
N ASP A 95 -7.78 -3.33 -5.59
CA ASP A 95 -8.38 -3.75 -4.31
C ASP A 95 -8.31 -2.66 -3.23
N ALA A 96 -7.14 -2.07 -3.00
CA ALA A 96 -6.87 -1.18 -1.86
C ALA A 96 -7.55 0.20 -1.95
N GLY A 97 -7.47 0.86 -3.11
CA GLY A 97 -7.99 2.22 -3.32
C GLY A 97 -9.52 2.29 -3.18
N PRO A 98 -10.28 1.45 -3.90
CA PRO A 98 -11.74 1.39 -3.77
C PRO A 98 -12.23 1.02 -2.37
N GLN A 99 -11.51 0.16 -1.63
CA GLN A 99 -11.88 -0.24 -0.27
C GLN A 99 -11.79 0.91 0.72
N VAL A 100 -10.70 1.67 0.71
CA VAL A 100 -10.52 2.83 1.60
C VAL A 100 -11.57 3.91 1.35
N VAL A 101 -11.91 4.16 0.08
CA VAL A 101 -12.98 5.10 -0.28
C VAL A 101 -14.33 4.58 0.25
N ALA A 102 -14.63 3.29 0.07
CA ALA A 102 -15.88 2.69 0.54
C ALA A 102 -16.02 2.75 2.07
N THR A 103 -14.97 2.47 2.83
CA THR A 103 -15.02 2.50 4.31
C THR A 103 -15.07 3.94 4.85
N ALA A 104 -14.42 4.90 4.18
CA ALA A 104 -14.56 6.31 4.53
C ALA A 104 -15.95 6.86 4.20
N ASP A 105 -16.52 6.46 3.05
CA ASP A 105 -17.89 6.78 2.67
C ASP A 105 -18.90 6.18 3.66
N LEU A 106 -18.63 4.97 4.20
CA LEU A 106 -19.44 4.38 5.27
C LEU A 106 -19.45 5.27 6.52
N TYR A 107 -18.27 5.66 7.03
CA TYR A 107 -18.18 6.54 8.20
C TYR A 107 -18.93 7.85 7.95
N PHE A 108 -18.70 8.46 6.78
CA PHE A 108 -19.33 9.72 6.42
C PHE A 108 -20.86 9.58 6.35
N ALA A 109 -21.38 8.55 5.67
CA ALA A 109 -22.81 8.32 5.54
C ALA A 109 -23.48 8.07 6.91
N LEU A 110 -22.86 7.26 7.78
CA LEU A 110 -23.35 7.01 9.14
C LEU A 110 -23.36 8.29 9.99
N SER A 111 -22.28 9.06 9.94
CA SER A 111 -22.17 10.30 10.70
C SER A 111 -23.16 11.35 10.22
N ASP A 112 -23.36 11.50 8.91
CA ASP A 112 -24.29 12.49 8.34
C ASP A 112 -25.73 12.06 8.59
N MET A 113 -26.03 10.77 8.51
CA MET A 113 -27.35 10.23 8.87
C MET A 113 -27.77 10.66 10.29
N ASP A 114 -26.88 10.55 11.28
CA ASP A 114 -27.19 10.99 12.65
C ASP A 114 -27.27 12.51 12.81
N THR A 115 -26.46 13.27 12.06
CA THR A 115 -26.58 14.73 11.96
C THR A 115 -27.93 15.15 11.41
N GLN A 116 -28.45 14.47 10.38
CA GLN A 116 -29.75 14.80 9.79
C GLN A 116 -30.90 14.50 10.75
N VAL A 117 -30.83 13.41 11.53
CA VAL A 117 -31.81 13.18 12.62
C VAL A 117 -31.77 14.34 13.61
N ALA A 118 -30.59 14.73 14.08
CA ALA A 118 -30.43 15.87 14.99
C ALA A 118 -31.03 17.16 14.41
N ASN A 119 -30.80 17.43 13.12
CA ASN A 119 -31.35 18.60 12.44
C ASN A 119 -32.87 18.57 12.38
N VAL A 120 -33.49 17.42 12.06
CA VAL A 120 -34.96 17.29 12.02
C VAL A 120 -35.54 17.58 13.40
N LEU A 121 -34.99 16.95 14.45
CA LEU A 121 -35.42 17.14 15.83
C LEU A 121 -35.23 18.58 16.31
N LEU A 122 -34.18 19.27 15.84
CA LEU A 122 -33.92 20.67 16.24
C LEU A 122 -34.86 21.65 15.53
N ILE A 123 -35.27 21.36 14.29
CA ILE A 123 -36.20 22.20 13.53
C ILE A 123 -37.63 22.08 14.09
N GLY A 124 -38.00 20.91 14.61
CA GLY A 124 -39.34 20.64 15.13
C GLY A 124 -40.42 20.88 14.07
N ASP A 125 -41.52 21.52 14.45
CA ASP A 125 -42.66 21.86 13.58
C ASP A 125 -42.57 23.29 12.98
N GLU A 126 -41.40 23.92 13.03
CA GLU A 126 -41.26 25.31 12.59
C GLU A 126 -41.13 25.45 11.06
N HIS A 127 -42.24 25.87 10.43
CA HIS A 127 -42.32 26.06 8.98
C HIS A 127 -41.66 27.37 8.49
N GLY A 128 -41.32 28.29 9.41
CA GLY A 128 -40.70 29.58 9.11
C GLY A 128 -39.21 29.51 8.74
N LEU A 129 -38.57 28.36 8.96
CA LEU A 129 -37.17 28.10 8.64
C LEU A 129 -36.96 27.56 7.20
N GLY A 130 -38.03 27.55 6.39
CA GLY A 130 -38.01 27.10 5.00
C GLY A 130 -38.12 25.57 4.85
N LYS A 131 -37.53 25.01 3.78
CA LYS A 131 -37.56 23.56 3.48
C LYS A 131 -36.55 22.74 4.28
N GLY A 132 -36.03 23.27 5.40
CA GLY A 132 -34.95 22.65 6.17
C GLY A 132 -35.30 21.24 6.66
N ARG A 133 -36.49 21.06 7.25
CA ARG A 133 -36.94 19.77 7.80
C ARG A 133 -37.07 18.70 6.72
N GLN A 134 -37.75 19.02 5.62
CA GLN A 134 -37.93 18.09 4.50
C GLN A 134 -36.58 17.75 3.86
N ARG A 135 -35.70 18.73 3.65
CA ARG A 135 -34.35 18.49 3.11
C ARG A 135 -33.53 17.58 4.03
N ALA A 136 -33.60 17.77 5.35
CA ALA A 136 -32.90 16.92 6.31
C ALA A 136 -33.43 15.48 6.29
N LEU A 137 -34.76 15.28 6.23
CA LEU A 137 -35.36 13.94 6.05
C LEU A 137 -34.94 13.27 4.73
N GLU A 138 -34.93 14.01 3.63
CA GLU A 138 -34.47 13.48 2.33
C GLU A 138 -32.98 13.13 2.35
N LEU A 139 -32.15 13.94 3.03
CA LEU A 139 -30.73 13.63 3.22
C LEU A 139 -30.56 12.40 4.10
N TYR A 140 -31.31 12.27 5.20
CA TYR A 140 -31.30 11.09 6.05
C TYR A 140 -31.58 9.81 5.23
N GLU A 141 -32.63 9.78 4.42
CA GLU A 141 -32.96 8.61 3.59
C GLU A 141 -31.88 8.29 2.55
N ARG A 142 -31.31 9.33 1.91
CA ARG A 142 -30.17 9.15 1.00
C ARG A 142 -28.96 8.56 1.72
N ARG A 143 -28.62 9.06 2.91
CA ARG A 143 -27.48 8.58 3.70
C ARG A 143 -27.68 7.19 4.26
N ARG A 144 -28.90 6.82 4.62
CA ARG A 144 -29.27 5.46 4.98
C ARG A 144 -28.98 4.49 3.83
N SER A 145 -29.39 4.84 2.61
CA SER A 145 -29.08 4.06 1.42
C SER A 145 -27.58 4.03 1.09
N ASP A 146 -26.88 5.16 1.25
CA ASP A 146 -25.43 5.25 1.03
C ASP A 146 -24.66 4.35 2.01
N ALA A 147 -25.02 4.38 3.30
CA ALA A 147 -24.43 3.53 4.32
C ALA A 147 -24.63 2.05 4.00
N GLY A 148 -25.86 1.63 3.63
CA GLY A 148 -26.14 0.26 3.22
C GLY A 148 -25.28 -0.20 2.04
N ARG A 149 -25.15 0.63 1.00
CA ARG A 149 -24.29 0.36 -0.15
C ARG A 149 -22.80 0.29 0.23
N ALA A 150 -22.33 1.19 1.08
CA ALA A 150 -20.94 1.21 1.53
C ALA A 150 -20.58 -0.03 2.37
N VAL A 151 -21.49 -0.50 3.24
CA VAL A 151 -21.29 -1.77 3.98
C VAL A 151 -21.22 -2.96 3.02
N LEU A 152 -22.10 -3.04 2.01
CA LEU A 152 -22.09 -4.11 1.02
C LEU A 152 -20.79 -4.10 0.20
N GLN A 153 -20.34 -2.92 -0.23
CA GLN A 153 -19.08 -2.79 -0.96
C GLN A 153 -17.88 -3.18 -0.09
N ALA A 154 -17.83 -2.74 1.16
CA ALA A 154 -16.78 -3.15 2.10
C ALA A 154 -16.80 -4.67 2.35
N SER A 155 -17.99 -5.28 2.43
CA SER A 155 -18.14 -6.73 2.56
C SER A 155 -17.68 -7.51 1.33
N ALA A 156 -17.86 -6.97 0.12
CA ALA A 156 -17.41 -7.61 -1.10
C ALA A 156 -15.88 -7.60 -1.21
N LEU A 157 -15.25 -6.51 -0.75
CA LEU A 157 -13.79 -6.33 -0.77
C LEU A 157 -13.07 -7.12 0.35
N ALA A 158 -13.77 -7.43 1.45
CA ALA A 158 -13.27 -8.26 2.55
C ALA A 158 -13.02 -9.75 2.20
N GLY A 159 -13.52 -10.22 1.04
CA GLY A 159 -13.30 -11.59 0.60
C GLY A 159 -13.79 -12.66 1.60
N ALA A 160 -12.95 -13.67 1.85
CA ALA A 160 -13.33 -14.85 2.64
C ALA A 160 -12.97 -14.77 4.14
N ASP A 161 -12.42 -13.67 4.64
CA ASP A 161 -11.96 -13.56 6.03
C ASP A 161 -13.14 -13.72 7.02
N PRO A 162 -13.11 -14.71 7.94
CA PRO A 162 -14.12 -14.85 8.98
C PRO A 162 -14.18 -13.66 9.96
N ALA A 163 -13.09 -12.95 10.21
CA ALA A 163 -13.04 -11.81 11.13
C ALA A 163 -13.76 -10.59 10.55
N GLU A 164 -13.44 -10.21 9.31
CA GLU A 164 -14.10 -9.08 8.64
C GLU A 164 -15.60 -9.33 8.43
N ARG A 165 -16.00 -10.56 8.09
CA ARG A 165 -17.43 -10.93 8.00
C ARG A 165 -18.18 -10.72 9.31
N ARG A 166 -17.57 -11.02 10.46
CA ARG A 166 -18.18 -10.74 11.77
C ARG A 166 -18.29 -9.24 12.02
N THR A 167 -17.28 -8.46 11.65
CA THR A 167 -17.31 -7.00 11.76
C THR A 167 -18.44 -6.39 10.93
N VAL A 168 -18.58 -6.80 9.67
CA VAL A 168 -19.67 -6.38 8.78
C VAL A 168 -21.03 -6.74 9.36
N GLN A 169 -21.23 -7.98 9.82
CA GLN A 169 -22.47 -8.40 10.48
C GLN A 169 -22.78 -7.53 11.70
N ALA A 170 -21.77 -7.26 12.53
CA ALA A 170 -21.92 -6.47 13.73
C ALA A 170 -22.19 -4.99 13.44
N VAL A 171 -21.75 -4.46 12.29
CA VAL A 171 -22.14 -3.13 11.78
C VAL A 171 -23.58 -3.12 11.32
N LEU A 172 -24.02 -4.12 10.53
CA LEU A 172 -25.41 -4.22 10.05
C LEU A 172 -26.41 -4.34 11.20
N ASP A 173 -26.13 -5.19 12.19
CA ASP A 173 -26.98 -5.36 13.37
C ASP A 173 -27.13 -4.06 14.16
N ARG A 174 -26.03 -3.32 14.34
CA ARG A 174 -26.03 -2.03 15.04
C ARG A 174 -26.74 -0.95 14.24
N LEU A 175 -26.57 -0.93 12.93
CA LEU A 175 -27.27 -0.01 12.04
C LEU A 175 -28.79 -0.23 12.13
N GLY A 176 -29.25 -1.49 12.12
CA GLY A 176 -30.67 -1.79 12.32
C GLY A 176 -31.20 -1.32 13.69
N ARG A 177 -30.42 -1.48 14.77
CA ARG A 177 -30.78 -0.95 16.09
C ARG A 177 -30.84 0.57 16.11
N TYR A 178 -29.87 1.23 15.46
CA TYR A 178 -29.84 2.68 15.30
C TYR A 178 -31.09 3.18 14.57
N GLU A 179 -31.38 2.64 13.39
CA GLU A 179 -32.52 3.05 12.55
C GLU A 179 -33.85 2.93 13.32
N ARG A 180 -34.01 1.86 14.11
CA ARG A 180 -35.19 1.70 14.98
C ARG A 180 -35.31 2.82 16.02
N LEU A 181 -34.21 3.21 16.68
CA LEU A 181 -34.21 4.29 17.68
C LEU A 181 -34.42 5.65 17.02
N ALA A 182 -33.77 5.92 15.89
CA ALA A 182 -33.93 7.14 15.11
C ALA A 182 -35.38 7.31 14.63
N ALA A 183 -35.97 6.27 14.04
CA ALA A 183 -37.38 6.28 13.62
C ALA A 183 -38.33 6.53 14.80
N ARG A 184 -38.02 5.96 15.98
CA ARG A 184 -38.81 6.21 17.19
C ARG A 184 -38.70 7.66 17.67
N ALA A 185 -37.50 8.25 17.65
CA ALA A 185 -37.29 9.65 18.01
C ALA A 185 -38.05 10.58 17.04
N LEU A 186 -37.92 10.35 15.73
CA LEU A 186 -38.63 11.12 14.68
C LEU A 186 -40.16 11.03 14.80
N LEU A 187 -40.70 9.87 15.15
CA LEU A 187 -42.13 9.71 15.38
C LEU A 187 -42.61 10.48 16.63
N LEU A 188 -41.83 10.44 17.71
CA LEU A 188 -42.16 11.17 18.94
C LEU A 188 -42.07 12.69 18.74
N ASP A 189 -41.09 13.15 17.96
CA ASP A 189 -40.91 14.53 17.52
C ASP A 189 -42.14 15.06 16.76
N GLU A 190 -42.58 14.31 15.75
CA GLU A 190 -43.76 14.64 14.95
C GLU A 190 -45.02 14.74 15.82
N GLN A 191 -45.16 13.87 16.82
CA GLN A 191 -46.29 13.90 17.76
C GLN A 191 -46.21 15.04 18.77
N ALA A 192 -45.00 15.51 19.09
CA ALA A 192 -44.78 16.57 20.07
C ALA A 192 -45.10 17.96 19.54
N GLY A 193 -44.86 18.23 18.25
CA GLY A 193 -45.20 19.50 17.60
C GLY A 193 -44.56 20.73 18.25
N HIS A 194 -43.26 20.66 18.55
CA HIS A 194 -42.55 21.72 19.26
C HIS A 194 -41.93 22.77 18.30
N PRO A 195 -41.71 24.03 18.73
CA PRO A 195 -41.01 25.03 17.92
C PRO A 195 -39.52 24.70 17.77
N ALA A 196 -38.80 25.44 16.92
CA ALA A 196 -37.37 25.22 16.71
C ALA A 196 -36.57 25.40 18.01
N GLY A 197 -35.67 24.45 18.28
CA GLY A 197 -34.86 24.39 19.49
C GLY A 197 -34.81 22.97 20.09
N PRO A 198 -34.35 22.84 21.35
CA PRO A 198 -34.27 21.54 22.03
C PRO A 198 -35.63 20.84 22.06
N PRO A 199 -35.71 19.56 21.66
CA PRO A 199 -36.96 18.81 21.68
C PRO A 199 -37.36 18.44 23.12
N PRO A 200 -38.61 18.03 23.36
CA PRO A 200 -39.05 17.56 24.67
C PRO A 200 -38.19 16.40 25.19
N GLU A 201 -38.06 16.28 26.51
CA GLU A 201 -37.18 15.31 27.18
C GLU A 201 -37.39 13.87 26.69
N ARG A 202 -38.63 13.44 26.47
CA ARG A 202 -38.95 12.09 25.95
C ARG A 202 -38.38 11.81 24.56
N VAL A 203 -38.33 12.82 23.70
CA VAL A 203 -37.73 12.72 22.36
C VAL A 203 -36.21 12.69 22.50
N LEU A 204 -35.67 13.60 23.33
CA LEU A 204 -34.25 13.72 23.60
C LEU A 204 -33.64 12.44 24.18
N GLU A 205 -34.32 11.78 25.13
CA GLU A 205 -33.88 10.51 25.73
C GLU A 205 -33.73 9.39 24.69
N VAL A 206 -34.68 9.25 23.77
CA VAL A 206 -34.62 8.24 22.70
C VAL A 206 -33.52 8.59 21.71
N TYR A 207 -33.38 9.87 21.35
CA TYR A 207 -32.29 10.33 20.49
C TYR A 207 -30.91 10.11 21.13
N ARG A 208 -30.75 10.35 22.44
CA ARG A 208 -29.52 10.07 23.19
C ARG A 208 -29.10 8.62 23.03
N GLN A 209 -30.02 7.66 23.17
CA GLN A 209 -29.74 6.25 22.94
C GLN A 209 -29.29 5.97 21.49
N ALA A 210 -29.92 6.62 20.50
CA ALA A 210 -29.55 6.47 19.10
C ALA A 210 -28.13 7.01 18.82
N THR A 211 -27.86 8.25 19.25
CA THR A 211 -26.57 8.91 18.98
C THR A 211 -25.43 8.32 19.81
N ASP A 212 -25.69 7.83 21.02
CA ASP A 212 -24.69 7.10 21.82
C ASP A 212 -24.31 5.79 21.12
N LEU A 213 -25.29 5.03 20.58
CA LEU A 213 -25.00 3.84 19.77
C LEU A 213 -24.23 4.19 18.47
N MET A 214 -24.57 5.30 17.82
CA MET A 214 -23.85 5.76 16.63
C MET A 214 -22.39 6.11 16.97
N ARG A 215 -22.17 6.92 18.00
CA ARG A 215 -20.85 7.49 18.34
C ARG A 215 -19.93 6.51 19.05
N LEU A 216 -20.48 5.68 19.95
CA LEU A 216 -19.67 4.79 20.79
C LEU A 216 -19.46 3.41 20.16
N GLU A 217 -20.33 2.99 19.24
CA GLU A 217 -20.23 1.67 18.61
C GLU A 217 -20.04 1.73 17.09
N LEU A 218 -20.95 2.36 16.34
CA LEU A 218 -20.94 2.30 14.87
C LEU A 218 -19.76 3.06 14.24
N LEU A 219 -19.56 4.33 14.59
CA LEU A 219 -18.51 5.15 14.00
C LEU A 219 -17.10 4.59 14.29
N PRO A 220 -16.77 4.13 15.52
CA PRO A 220 -15.50 3.45 15.78
C PRO A 220 -15.32 2.18 14.94
N MET A 221 -16.37 1.39 14.70
CA MET A 221 -16.28 0.19 13.84
C MET A 221 -16.04 0.56 12.37
N ALA A 222 -16.76 1.54 11.84
CA ALA A 222 -16.54 2.03 10.47
C ALA A 222 -15.11 2.61 10.31
N TYR A 223 -14.62 3.31 11.34
CA TYR A 223 -13.26 3.82 11.36
C TYR A 223 -12.21 2.70 11.43
N ASN A 224 -12.43 1.69 12.27
CA ASN A 224 -11.54 0.53 12.37
C ASN A 224 -11.51 -0.28 11.08
N LEU A 225 -12.64 -0.43 10.38
CA LEU A 225 -12.69 -1.07 9.07
C LEU A 225 -11.82 -0.31 8.05
N THR A 226 -11.81 1.02 8.13
CA THR A 226 -10.92 1.89 7.33
C THR A 226 -9.43 1.70 7.70
N LEU A 227 -9.12 1.51 8.98
CA LEU A 227 -7.75 1.27 9.45
C LEU A 227 -7.24 -0.14 9.12
N GLU A 228 -8.06 -1.16 9.30
CA GLU A 228 -7.74 -2.56 9.04
C GLU A 228 -7.48 -2.79 7.55
N SER A 229 -8.32 -2.22 6.68
CA SER A 229 -8.06 -2.12 5.23
C SER A 229 -6.69 -1.48 4.97
N GLY A 230 -6.36 -0.38 5.68
CA GLY A 230 -5.05 0.28 5.59
C GLY A 230 -3.87 -0.56 6.11
N THR A 231 -4.10 -1.56 6.98
CA THR A 231 -3.06 -2.51 7.43
C THR A 231 -2.88 -3.70 6.48
N ILE A 232 -3.94 -4.12 5.78
CA ILE A 232 -3.85 -5.11 4.70
C ILE A 232 -3.00 -4.53 3.58
N VAL A 233 -3.22 -3.26 3.22
CA VAL A 233 -2.39 -2.52 2.25
C VAL A 233 -0.95 -2.33 2.75
N ARG A 234 -0.76 -2.06 4.05
CA ARG A 234 0.58 -1.94 4.65
C ARG A 234 1.34 -3.26 4.65
N ARG A 235 0.68 -4.38 4.98
CA ARG A 235 1.27 -5.72 4.97
C ARG A 235 1.57 -6.21 3.55
N ALA A 236 0.66 -6.00 2.60
CA ALA A 236 0.94 -6.26 1.18
C ALA A 236 2.17 -5.45 0.72
N HIS A 237 2.28 -4.19 1.14
CA HIS A 237 3.43 -3.34 0.82
C HIS A 237 4.74 -3.75 1.53
N ASP A 238 4.69 -4.11 2.81
CA ASP A 238 5.87 -4.45 3.63
C ASP A 238 6.41 -5.86 3.30
N GLU A 239 5.54 -6.83 2.96
CA GLU A 239 5.96 -8.14 2.45
C GLU A 239 6.60 -7.99 1.05
N HIS A 240 6.10 -7.10 0.19
CA HIS A 240 6.63 -6.93 -1.17
C HIS A 240 7.87 -6.01 -1.22
N THR A 241 8.04 -5.03 -0.32
CA THR A 241 9.24 -4.15 -0.32
C THR A 241 10.51 -4.84 0.16
N SER A 242 10.41 -5.83 1.04
CA SER A 242 11.58 -6.64 1.44
C SER A 242 12.05 -7.60 0.32
N ALA A 243 11.12 -8.05 -0.53
CA ALA A 243 11.41 -8.81 -1.74
C ALA A 243 12.05 -7.91 -2.82
N LEU A 244 11.58 -6.68 -3.01
CA LEU A 244 12.09 -5.73 -4.00
C LEU A 244 13.54 -5.30 -3.75
N GLY A 245 13.93 -5.04 -2.49
CA GLY A 245 15.33 -4.71 -2.15
C GLY A 245 16.30 -5.88 -2.38
N THR A 246 15.83 -7.11 -2.14
CA THR A 246 16.62 -8.33 -2.37
C THR A 246 16.70 -8.67 -3.86
N GLY A 247 15.62 -8.47 -4.60
CA GLY A 247 15.53 -8.64 -6.05
C GLY A 247 16.44 -7.67 -6.82
N GLN A 248 16.49 -6.40 -6.42
CA GLN A 248 17.40 -5.41 -7.03
C GLN A 248 18.87 -5.81 -6.91
N VAL A 249 19.31 -6.29 -5.74
CA VAL A 249 20.68 -6.76 -5.53
C VAL A 249 20.97 -8.01 -6.36
N LEU A 250 20.01 -8.94 -6.45
CA LEU A 250 20.13 -10.16 -7.24
C LEU A 250 20.16 -9.88 -8.74
N VAL A 251 19.31 -9.01 -9.26
CA VAL A 251 19.28 -8.61 -10.69
C VAL A 251 20.55 -7.85 -11.06
N ALA A 252 21.02 -6.93 -10.22
CA ALA A 252 22.28 -6.22 -10.44
C ALA A 252 23.49 -7.18 -10.42
N ALA A 253 23.54 -8.10 -9.46
CA ALA A 253 24.60 -9.11 -9.37
C ALA A 253 24.57 -10.08 -10.57
N ALA A 254 23.38 -10.55 -10.97
CA ALA A 254 23.21 -11.44 -12.11
C ALA A 254 23.56 -10.75 -13.44
N GLY A 255 23.17 -9.49 -13.61
CA GLY A 255 23.50 -8.68 -14.79
C GLY A 255 25.00 -8.44 -14.91
N LEU A 256 25.67 -8.08 -13.80
CA LEU A 256 27.13 -7.92 -13.77
C LEU A 256 27.86 -9.24 -14.06
N LEU A 257 27.37 -10.37 -13.53
CA LEU A 257 27.93 -11.69 -13.81
C LEU A 257 27.75 -12.09 -15.28
N ALA A 258 26.58 -11.85 -15.86
CA ALA A 258 26.30 -12.17 -17.27
C ALA A 258 27.16 -11.32 -18.23
N LEU A 259 27.24 -10.00 -17.99
CA LEU A 259 28.08 -9.10 -18.79
C LEU A 259 29.56 -9.43 -18.63
N GLY A 260 30.02 -9.68 -17.40
CA GLY A 260 31.40 -10.11 -17.13
C GLY A 260 31.75 -11.41 -17.85
N GLY A 261 30.84 -12.39 -17.85
CA GLY A 261 30.99 -13.66 -18.56
C GLY A 261 31.08 -13.50 -20.09
N LEU A 262 30.21 -12.67 -20.67
CA LEU A 262 30.19 -12.38 -22.11
C LEU A 262 31.47 -11.65 -22.57
N VAL A 263 31.90 -10.63 -21.82
CA VAL A 263 33.15 -9.90 -22.10
C VAL A 263 34.36 -10.83 -21.96
N TRP A 264 34.38 -11.70 -20.96
CA TRP A 264 35.45 -12.67 -20.76
C TRP A 264 35.50 -13.71 -21.89
N LEU A 265 34.35 -14.21 -22.34
CA LEU A 265 34.24 -15.12 -23.49
C LEU A 265 34.75 -14.45 -24.77
N GLN A 266 34.37 -13.19 -25.03
CA GLN A 266 34.88 -12.41 -26.16
C GLN A 266 36.40 -12.22 -26.09
N ALA A 267 36.93 -11.86 -24.92
CA ALA A 267 38.38 -11.66 -24.72
C ALA A 267 39.18 -12.97 -24.86
N PHE A 268 38.63 -14.10 -24.40
CA PHE A 268 39.23 -15.42 -24.55
C PHE A 268 39.30 -15.84 -26.02
N LEU A 269 38.20 -15.66 -26.76
CA LEU A 269 38.14 -15.96 -28.19
C LEU A 269 39.07 -15.04 -29.00
N ALA A 270 39.08 -13.73 -28.71
CA ALA A 270 39.94 -12.76 -29.39
C ALA A 270 41.44 -13.05 -29.18
N ARG A 271 41.86 -13.33 -27.94
CA ARG A 271 43.26 -13.68 -27.62
C ARG A 271 43.69 -15.01 -28.22
N ARG A 272 42.80 -16.00 -28.28
CA ARG A 272 43.15 -17.36 -28.72
C ARG A 272 43.08 -17.55 -30.23
N PHE A 273 42.12 -16.93 -30.91
CA PHE A 273 41.86 -17.12 -32.35
C PHE A 273 42.33 -15.95 -33.23
N ARG A 274 42.97 -14.91 -32.66
CA ARG A 274 43.57 -13.76 -33.40
C ARG A 274 42.63 -13.09 -34.44
N ARG A 275 41.32 -13.09 -34.19
CA ARG A 275 40.31 -12.35 -34.97
C ARG A 275 39.47 -11.50 -34.01
N VAL A 276 39.30 -10.22 -34.37
CA VAL A 276 39.07 -9.17 -33.38
C VAL A 276 37.59 -8.99 -32.99
N PHE A 277 36.62 -9.37 -33.84
CA PHE A 277 35.20 -9.16 -33.50
C PHE A 277 34.29 -10.26 -34.06
N ASN A 278 33.53 -10.93 -33.18
CA ASN A 278 32.38 -11.73 -33.58
C ASN A 278 31.12 -10.85 -33.48
N PRO A 279 30.55 -10.38 -34.61
CA PRO A 279 29.44 -9.45 -34.60
C PRO A 279 28.19 -10.02 -33.91
N ALA A 280 27.97 -11.34 -33.96
CA ALA A 280 26.84 -11.98 -33.27
C ALA A 280 26.96 -11.89 -31.74
N LEU A 281 28.18 -12.05 -31.20
CA LEU A 281 28.45 -11.90 -29.77
C LEU A 281 28.40 -10.43 -29.32
N LEU A 282 28.76 -9.47 -30.17
CA LEU A 282 28.62 -8.05 -29.87
C LEU A 282 27.14 -7.64 -29.78
N VAL A 283 26.31 -8.10 -30.72
CA VAL A 283 24.86 -7.87 -30.68
C VAL A 283 24.23 -8.53 -29.46
N ALA A 284 24.65 -9.75 -29.10
CA ALA A 284 24.19 -10.42 -27.88
C ALA A 284 24.56 -9.64 -26.60
N THR A 285 25.78 -9.10 -26.51
CA THR A 285 26.19 -8.25 -25.36
C THR A 285 25.45 -6.92 -25.34
N ALA A 286 25.18 -6.31 -26.50
CA ALA A 286 24.42 -5.06 -26.59
C ALA A 286 22.95 -5.27 -26.18
N ILE A 287 22.33 -6.38 -26.61
CA ILE A 287 20.98 -6.76 -26.19
C ILE A 287 20.97 -7.04 -24.68
N ALA A 288 21.88 -7.89 -24.16
CA ALA A 288 21.95 -8.18 -22.73
C ALA A 288 22.21 -6.93 -21.87
N GLY A 289 23.08 -6.02 -22.33
CA GLY A 289 23.34 -4.75 -21.68
C GLY A 289 22.16 -3.79 -21.72
N MET A 290 21.44 -3.74 -22.84
CA MET A 290 20.21 -2.98 -22.99
C MET A 290 19.13 -3.48 -22.03
N TYR A 291 18.88 -4.80 -21.97
CA TYR A 291 17.90 -5.37 -21.03
C TYR A 291 18.32 -5.27 -19.57
N ALA A 292 19.61 -5.39 -19.25
CA ALA A 292 20.12 -5.14 -17.90
C ALA A 292 19.96 -3.67 -17.50
N LEU A 293 20.22 -2.75 -18.42
CA LEU A 293 20.02 -1.32 -18.21
C LEU A 293 18.54 -0.99 -18.09
N THR A 294 17.68 -1.52 -18.97
CA THR A 294 16.22 -1.37 -18.91
C THR A 294 15.69 -1.92 -17.58
N GLY A 295 16.05 -3.14 -17.19
CA GLY A 295 15.67 -3.73 -15.90
C GLY A 295 16.15 -2.86 -14.73
N PHE A 296 17.39 -2.37 -14.76
CA PHE A 296 17.92 -1.47 -13.73
C PHE A 296 17.21 -0.10 -13.70
N THR A 297 16.86 0.48 -14.84
CA THR A 297 16.17 1.78 -14.93
C THR A 297 14.69 1.69 -14.60
N VAL A 298 14.04 0.57 -14.94
CA VAL A 298 12.65 0.29 -14.60
C VAL A 298 12.56 0.08 -13.09
N LEU A 299 13.38 -0.82 -12.53
CA LEU A 299 13.44 -1.07 -11.08
C LEU A 299 13.92 0.15 -10.27
N GLY A 300 14.77 1.01 -10.86
CA GLY A 300 15.30 2.22 -10.22
C GLY A 300 14.38 3.44 -10.33
N GLY A 301 13.60 3.56 -11.41
CA GLY A 301 12.61 4.61 -11.63
C GLY A 301 11.25 4.33 -10.98
N GLU A 302 10.90 3.05 -10.81
CA GLU A 302 9.66 2.59 -10.16
C GLU A 302 9.60 2.96 -8.67
N ALA A 303 10.73 2.95 -7.95
CA ALA A 303 10.74 3.37 -6.55
C ALA A 303 10.28 4.83 -6.38
N GLY A 304 10.60 5.71 -7.34
CA GLY A 304 10.15 7.10 -7.33
C GLY A 304 8.67 7.24 -7.68
N LEU A 305 8.21 6.57 -8.74
CA LEU A 305 6.82 6.66 -9.23
C LEU A 305 5.82 5.96 -8.30
N LEU A 306 6.16 4.81 -7.72
CA LEU A 306 5.34 4.12 -6.72
C LEU A 306 5.30 4.91 -5.41
N GLN A 307 6.42 5.54 -5.02
CA GLN A 307 6.46 6.39 -3.84
C GLN A 307 5.70 7.71 -4.04
N GLU A 308 5.69 8.26 -5.25
CA GLU A 308 4.85 9.39 -5.65
C GLU A 308 3.37 8.99 -5.70
N ALA A 309 3.01 7.86 -6.32
CA ALA A 309 1.63 7.34 -6.33
C ALA A 309 1.11 7.07 -4.90
N LYS A 310 1.94 6.48 -4.04
CA LYS A 310 1.59 6.23 -2.64
C LYS A 310 1.44 7.52 -1.85
N ARG A 311 2.45 8.40 -1.87
CA ARG A 311 2.46 9.61 -1.05
C ARG A 311 1.57 10.72 -1.59
N GLU A 312 1.63 11.00 -2.89
CA GLU A 312 0.84 12.05 -3.53
C GLU A 312 -0.56 11.58 -3.97
N GLY A 313 -0.80 10.28 -4.09
CA GLY A 313 -2.10 9.73 -4.46
C GLY A 313 -2.84 9.18 -3.24
N PHE A 314 -2.49 7.96 -2.84
CA PHE A 314 -3.24 7.19 -1.84
C PHE A 314 -3.27 7.85 -0.46
N ASP A 315 -2.11 8.21 0.10
CA ASP A 315 -2.03 8.79 1.44
C ASP A 315 -2.79 10.13 1.52
N SER A 316 -2.73 10.96 0.47
CA SER A 316 -3.47 12.22 0.37
C SER A 316 -4.97 12.00 0.25
N VAL A 317 -5.44 11.06 -0.59
CA VAL A 317 -6.88 10.73 -0.69
C VAL A 317 -7.40 10.23 0.65
N LEU A 318 -6.66 9.37 1.34
CA LEU A 318 -7.02 8.87 2.67
C LEU A 318 -7.07 10.01 3.71
N ALA A 319 -6.08 10.91 3.72
CA ALA A 319 -6.07 12.06 4.62
C ALA A 319 -7.28 12.98 4.39
N LEU A 320 -7.65 13.22 3.14
CA LEU A 320 -8.80 14.05 2.77
C LEU A 320 -10.14 13.37 3.07
N ALA A 321 -10.24 12.06 2.85
CA ALA A 321 -11.40 11.27 3.24
C ALA A 321 -11.60 11.29 4.76
N ARG A 322 -10.51 11.21 5.53
CA ARG A 322 -10.54 11.40 7.00
C ARG A 322 -10.94 12.81 7.38
N ALA A 323 -10.40 13.84 6.74
CA ALA A 323 -10.74 15.23 7.02
C ALA A 323 -12.24 15.48 6.77
N ARG A 324 -12.78 14.89 5.70
CA ARG A 324 -14.20 14.91 5.37
C ARG A 324 -15.05 14.23 6.44
N ALA A 325 -14.67 13.02 6.83
CA ALA A 325 -15.33 12.25 7.88
C ALA A 325 -15.38 13.03 9.21
N VAL A 326 -14.23 13.57 9.65
CA VAL A 326 -14.13 14.37 10.87
C VAL A 326 -14.92 15.67 10.75
N GLY A 327 -14.83 16.37 9.62
CA GLY A 327 -15.58 17.60 9.36
C GLY A 327 -17.09 17.39 9.43
N ASN A 328 -17.58 16.27 8.90
CA ASN A 328 -19.00 15.91 9.01
C ASN A 328 -19.40 15.58 10.45
N SER A 329 -18.51 14.90 11.20
CA SER A 329 -18.73 14.65 12.62
C SER A 329 -18.78 15.94 13.45
N MET A 330 -17.92 16.91 13.11
CA MET A 330 -17.96 18.26 13.68
C MET A 330 -19.28 18.95 13.36
N HIS A 331 -19.76 18.86 12.11
CA HIS A 331 -21.06 19.43 11.74
C HIS A 331 -22.21 18.85 12.57
N GLY A 332 -22.19 17.54 12.82
CA GLY A 332 -23.14 16.91 13.72
C GLY A 332 -23.02 17.38 15.17
N ASP A 333 -21.83 17.61 15.69
CA ASP A 333 -21.64 18.13 17.04
C ASP A 333 -22.26 19.52 17.21
N GLN A 334 -22.31 20.34 16.15
CA GLN A 334 -23.00 21.64 16.15
C GLN A 334 -24.51 21.47 16.32
N SER A 335 -25.12 20.52 15.61
CA SER A 335 -26.53 20.19 15.77
C SER A 335 -26.82 19.67 17.18
N ARG A 336 -25.97 18.78 17.71
CA ARG A 336 -26.11 18.21 19.05
C ARG A 336 -25.89 19.23 20.17
N TYR A 337 -24.97 20.18 19.97
CA TYR A 337 -24.74 21.29 20.89
C TYR A 337 -26.02 22.10 21.12
N LEU A 338 -26.80 22.35 20.06
CA LEU A 338 -28.07 23.06 20.18
C LEU A 338 -29.22 22.16 20.67
N LEU A 339 -29.19 20.89 20.30
CA LEU A 339 -30.27 19.93 20.59
C LEU A 339 -30.25 19.43 22.04
N ASP A 340 -29.07 19.28 22.64
CA ASP A 340 -28.89 18.72 23.99
C ASP A 340 -28.08 19.69 24.88
N PRO A 341 -28.75 20.66 25.53
CA PRO A 341 -28.11 21.63 26.40
C PRO A 341 -27.35 21.01 27.58
N GLU A 342 -27.80 19.85 28.10
CA GLU A 342 -27.15 19.19 29.25
C GLU A 342 -25.78 18.61 28.88
N ARG A 343 -25.58 18.24 27.60
CA ARG A 343 -24.32 17.70 27.09
C ARG A 343 -23.55 18.70 26.21
N ALA A 344 -23.97 19.96 26.17
CA ALA A 344 -23.40 21.00 25.30
C ALA A 344 -21.88 21.15 25.46
N ASP A 345 -21.37 21.19 26.69
CA ASP A 345 -19.93 21.29 26.98
C ASP A 345 -19.13 20.12 26.40
N THR A 346 -19.69 18.91 26.43
CA THR A 346 -19.05 17.71 25.85
C THR A 346 -18.98 17.82 24.32
N TYR A 347 -20.03 18.31 23.67
CA TYR A 347 -20.03 18.52 22.23
C TYR A 347 -19.08 19.65 21.82
N GLU A 348 -18.96 20.72 22.61
CA GLU A 348 -18.00 21.79 22.36
C GLU A 348 -16.54 21.30 22.44
N GLN A 349 -16.20 20.55 23.49
CA GLN A 349 -14.88 19.95 23.64
C GLN A 349 -14.57 18.98 22.50
N THR A 350 -15.51 18.08 22.20
CA THR A 350 -15.37 17.12 21.10
C THR A 350 -15.20 17.84 19.75
N TYR A 351 -15.95 18.93 19.52
CA TYR A 351 -15.83 19.75 18.32
C TYR A 351 -14.44 20.40 18.22
N LEU A 352 -13.90 20.93 19.31
CA LEU A 352 -12.55 21.51 19.35
C LEU A 352 -11.47 20.46 19.05
N ASP A 353 -11.53 19.29 19.71
CA ASP A 353 -10.58 18.21 19.50
C ASP A 353 -10.57 17.74 18.03
N LYS A 354 -11.77 17.56 17.46
CA LYS A 354 -11.93 17.21 16.04
C LYS A 354 -11.41 18.33 15.13
N SER A 355 -11.71 19.59 15.43
CA SER A 355 -11.22 20.74 14.67
C SER A 355 -9.69 20.79 14.65
N GLN A 356 -9.05 20.57 15.80
CA GLN A 356 -7.59 20.51 15.91
C GLN A 356 -6.99 19.31 15.15
N SER A 357 -7.70 18.20 15.02
CA SER A 357 -7.25 17.07 14.19
C SER A 357 -7.31 17.38 12.69
N VAL A 358 -8.29 18.17 12.24
CA VAL A 358 -8.44 18.60 10.84
C VAL A 358 -7.40 19.64 10.48
N LEU A 359 -7.34 20.72 11.26
CA LEU A 359 -6.38 21.80 11.12
C LEU A 359 -5.90 22.21 12.51
N TYR A 360 -4.70 21.77 12.85
CA TYR A 360 -4.13 22.05 14.15
C TYR A 360 -3.69 23.52 14.22
N ALA A 361 -4.13 24.18 15.28
CA ALA A 361 -3.72 25.52 15.65
C ALA A 361 -3.57 25.58 17.18
N PRO A 362 -2.41 25.98 17.73
CA PRO A 362 -2.20 26.07 19.17
C PRO A 362 -3.29 26.94 19.82
N SER A 363 -4.12 26.32 20.65
CA SER A 363 -5.27 26.98 21.26
C SER A 363 -5.70 26.26 22.53
N GLY A 364 -6.05 27.02 23.57
CA GLY A 364 -6.54 26.47 24.84
C GLY A 364 -8.06 26.40 24.96
N ASN A 365 -8.78 27.01 24.02
CA ASN A 365 -10.24 27.00 23.94
C ASN A 365 -10.71 27.30 22.51
N LEU A 366 -12.00 27.10 22.26
CA LEU A 366 -12.60 27.22 20.95
C LEU A 366 -12.55 28.65 20.38
N GLY A 367 -12.71 29.67 21.23
CA GLY A 367 -12.57 31.07 20.83
C GLY A 367 -11.17 31.40 20.29
N ALA A 368 -10.12 30.96 21.01
CA ALA A 368 -8.73 31.11 20.58
C ALA A 368 -8.44 30.32 19.31
N TYR A 369 -9.04 29.14 19.16
CA TYR A 369 -8.92 28.32 17.95
C TYR A 369 -9.42 29.05 16.70
N TYR A 370 -10.59 29.71 16.76
CA TYR A 370 -11.11 30.48 15.62
C TYR A 370 -10.15 31.58 15.16
N THR A 371 -9.57 32.32 16.10
CA THR A 371 -8.60 33.38 15.81
C THR A 371 -7.34 32.80 15.18
N ALA A 372 -6.79 31.74 15.75
CA ALA A 372 -5.58 31.10 15.24
C ALA A 372 -5.77 30.51 13.83
N VAL A 373 -6.94 29.92 13.54
CA VAL A 373 -7.28 29.47 12.18
C VAL A 373 -7.39 30.65 11.22
N ALA A 374 -8.03 31.76 11.62
CA ALA A 374 -8.18 32.92 10.76
C ALA A 374 -6.81 33.54 10.39
N GLU A 375 -5.92 33.70 11.37
CA GLU A 375 -4.57 34.23 11.19
C GLU A 375 -3.70 33.30 10.34
N GLY A 376 -3.70 32.01 10.66
CA GLY A 376 -2.95 31.02 9.90
C GLY A 376 -3.39 30.97 8.43
N VAL A 377 -4.69 30.98 8.17
CA VAL A 377 -5.22 30.88 6.79
C VAL A 377 -4.92 32.15 6.00
N ALA A 378 -4.90 33.32 6.65
CA ALA A 378 -4.48 34.56 6.03
C ALA A 378 -2.97 34.61 5.72
N ALA A 379 -2.14 33.91 6.50
CA ALA A 379 -0.69 33.83 6.31
C ALA A 379 -0.25 32.76 5.28
N TYR A 380 -1.16 31.89 4.83
CA TYR A 380 -0.88 30.92 3.77
C TYR A 380 -0.73 31.61 2.40
N PRO A 381 0.28 31.26 1.59
CA PRO A 381 1.24 30.16 1.74
C PRO A 381 2.59 30.53 2.39
N ALA A 382 2.80 31.79 2.75
CA ALA A 382 4.13 32.33 3.05
C ALA A 382 4.71 31.95 4.43
N LYS A 383 3.86 31.72 5.45
CA LYS A 383 4.30 31.46 6.85
C LYS A 383 3.50 30.37 7.57
N ALA A 384 2.78 29.54 6.83
CA ALA A 384 1.80 28.64 7.41
C ALA A 384 2.40 27.29 7.80
N GLU A 385 2.77 27.12 9.08
CA GLU A 385 3.06 25.81 9.69
C GLU A 385 1.77 25.17 10.22
N PHE A 386 0.89 24.76 9.31
CA PHE A 386 -0.29 24.01 9.71
C PHE A 386 0.04 22.55 9.94
N LEU A 387 -0.43 22.01 11.06
CA LEU A 387 -0.48 20.57 11.31
C LEU A 387 -1.94 20.07 11.19
N GLY A 388 -2.16 18.78 11.46
CA GLY A 388 -3.46 18.13 11.25
C GLY A 388 -3.63 17.59 9.82
N LEU A 389 -4.78 16.99 9.54
CA LEU A 389 -5.05 16.29 8.28
C LEU A 389 -4.89 17.20 7.05
N ILE A 390 -5.42 18.42 7.10
CA ILE A 390 -5.32 19.39 6.00
C ILE A 390 -3.98 20.11 6.03
N GLY A 391 -3.41 20.36 7.21
CA GLY A 391 -2.11 21.02 7.35
C GLY A 391 -0.96 20.21 6.73
N GLN A 392 -0.98 18.88 6.92
CA GLN A 392 -0.01 18.00 6.28
C GLN A 392 -0.12 18.02 4.75
N GLU A 393 -1.33 18.05 4.19
CA GLU A 393 -1.52 18.20 2.73
C GLU A 393 -1.08 19.56 2.21
N ALA A 394 -1.29 20.62 3.00
CA ALA A 394 -0.83 21.97 2.68
C ALA A 394 0.70 22.08 2.63
N ALA A 395 1.41 21.39 3.52
CA ALA A 395 2.87 21.33 3.52
C ALA A 395 3.46 20.50 2.36
N ARG A 396 2.72 19.49 1.87
CA ARG A 396 3.14 18.62 0.76
C ARG A 396 2.98 19.27 -0.62
N SER A 397 2.14 20.29 -0.71
CA SER A 397 1.77 20.89 -1.99
C SER A 397 2.76 21.96 -2.42
N GLY A 398 3.70 21.57 -3.29
CA GLY A 398 4.60 22.50 -3.96
C GLY A 398 3.87 23.56 -4.83
N PRO A 399 4.61 24.51 -5.43
CA PRO A 399 4.07 25.70 -6.12
C PRO A 399 3.37 25.37 -7.46
N SER A 400 2.18 24.78 -7.37
CA SER A 400 1.42 24.22 -8.50
C SER A 400 -0.09 24.45 -8.34
N ALA A 401 -0.90 24.02 -9.32
CA ALA A 401 -2.38 24.07 -9.26
C ALA A 401 -2.98 23.47 -7.97
N ARG A 402 -2.25 22.59 -7.28
CA ARG A 402 -2.60 21.99 -5.98
C ARG A 402 -2.67 23.04 -4.86
N GLN A 403 -1.78 24.03 -4.90
CA GLN A 403 -1.72 25.12 -3.92
C GLN A 403 -3.01 25.96 -3.94
N ALA A 404 -3.58 26.20 -5.13
CA ALA A 404 -4.85 26.92 -5.26
C ALA A 404 -6.03 26.11 -4.70
N ALA A 405 -6.05 24.78 -4.92
CA ALA A 405 -7.08 23.91 -4.38
C ALA A 405 -7.03 23.84 -2.84
N ILE A 406 -5.84 23.77 -2.25
CA ILE A 406 -5.66 23.81 -0.79
C ILE A 406 -6.00 25.17 -0.20
N ALA A 407 -5.59 26.27 -0.85
CA ALA A 407 -6.00 27.60 -0.43
C ALA A 407 -7.53 27.74 -0.40
N ASP A 408 -8.23 27.13 -1.37
CA ASP A 408 -9.69 27.09 -1.39
C ASP A 408 -10.28 26.29 -0.22
N VAL A 409 -9.73 25.10 0.07
CA VAL A 409 -10.12 24.29 1.24
C VAL A 409 -9.91 25.05 2.55
N LEU A 410 -8.74 25.65 2.75
CA LEU A 410 -8.40 26.42 3.95
C LEU A 410 -9.33 27.62 4.14
N ARG A 411 -9.61 28.36 3.06
CA ARG A 411 -10.54 29.49 3.07
C ARG A 411 -11.94 29.05 3.47
N ARG A 412 -12.46 27.98 2.87
CA ARG A 412 -13.81 27.45 3.17
C ARG A 412 -13.89 26.87 4.58
N TYR A 413 -12.83 26.22 5.06
CA TYR A 413 -12.74 25.75 6.43
C TYR A 413 -12.80 26.91 7.43
N ARG A 414 -12.08 28.01 7.18
CA ARG A 414 -12.17 29.23 8.00
C ARG A 414 -13.60 29.80 8.01
N GLU A 415 -14.26 29.86 6.85
CA GLU A 415 -15.65 30.35 6.76
C GLU A 415 -16.65 29.45 7.52
N PHE A 416 -16.42 28.14 7.50
CA PHE A 416 -17.17 27.17 8.30
C PHE A 416 -16.98 27.42 9.80
N GLN A 417 -15.73 27.56 10.27
CA GLN A 417 -15.41 27.87 11.67
C GLN A 417 -15.98 29.22 12.13
N GLN A 418 -15.96 30.25 11.27
CA GLN A 418 -16.59 31.54 11.56
C GLN A 418 -18.11 31.43 11.71
N SER A 419 -18.75 30.53 10.95
CA SER A 419 -20.20 30.29 11.05
C SER A 419 -20.55 29.55 12.35
N ASP A 420 -19.70 28.63 12.82
CA ASP A 420 -19.84 28.02 14.15
C ASP A 420 -19.72 29.06 15.27
N ALA A 421 -18.77 29.98 15.14
CA ALA A 421 -18.61 31.07 16.10
C ALA A 421 -19.83 32.01 16.14
N GLN A 422 -20.54 32.19 15.02
CA GLN A 422 -21.80 32.94 14.97
C GLN A 422 -22.94 32.14 15.61
N LEU A 423 -23.04 30.85 15.30
CA LEU A 423 -24.01 29.91 15.88
C LEU A 423 -24.02 29.96 17.41
N ARG A 424 -22.84 29.83 18.03
CA ARG A 424 -22.69 29.76 19.49
C ARG A 424 -22.99 31.08 20.22
N ARG A 425 -23.01 32.21 19.50
CA ARG A 425 -23.34 33.54 20.06
C ARG A 425 -24.80 33.93 19.83
N ALA A 426 -25.50 33.20 18.96
CA ALA A 426 -26.87 33.49 18.59
C ALA A 426 -27.85 33.02 19.67
N THR A 427 -29.05 33.61 19.69
CA THR A 427 -30.15 33.07 20.51
C THR A 427 -30.60 31.70 19.97
N SER A 428 -31.29 30.88 20.77
CA SER A 428 -31.64 29.50 20.36
C SER A 428 -32.28 29.42 18.97
N ARG A 429 -33.28 30.27 18.66
CA ARG A 429 -33.96 30.29 17.37
C ARG A 429 -33.04 30.75 16.23
N GLU A 430 -32.29 31.82 16.45
CA GLU A 430 -31.32 32.33 15.46
C GLU A 430 -30.21 31.31 15.20
N ALA A 431 -29.78 30.58 16.23
CA ALA A 431 -28.79 29.51 16.11
C ALA A 431 -29.33 28.38 15.23
N VAL A 432 -30.58 27.93 15.40
CA VAL A 432 -31.19 26.96 14.47
C VAL A 432 -31.21 27.50 13.05
N GLN A 433 -31.58 28.77 12.85
CA GLN A 433 -31.60 29.40 11.53
C GLN A 433 -30.20 29.46 10.87
N VAL A 434 -29.17 29.80 11.65
CA VAL A 434 -27.77 29.78 11.19
C VAL A 434 -27.35 28.36 10.82
N LEU A 435 -27.66 27.37 11.67
CA LEU A 435 -27.31 25.96 11.46
C LEU A 435 -27.85 25.44 10.13
N VAL A 436 -29.16 25.56 9.92
CA VAL A 436 -29.84 24.97 8.74
C VAL A 436 -29.68 25.80 7.47
N GLY A 437 -29.24 27.05 7.59
CA GLY A 437 -29.04 27.98 6.48
C GLY A 437 -27.57 28.19 6.15
N GLN A 438 -26.99 29.26 6.70
CA GLN A 438 -25.65 29.72 6.36
C GLN A 438 -24.58 28.67 6.68
N LEU A 439 -24.63 28.07 7.87
CA LEU A 439 -23.62 27.14 8.34
C LEU A 439 -23.64 25.84 7.52
N ALA A 440 -24.82 25.25 7.26
CA ALA A 440 -24.96 24.12 6.35
C ALA A 440 -24.39 24.44 4.95
N THR A 441 -24.67 25.63 4.41
CA THR A 441 -24.12 26.07 3.12
C THR A 441 -22.60 26.19 3.13
N ARG A 442 -22.00 26.72 4.22
CA ARG A 442 -20.54 26.79 4.37
C ARG A 442 -19.90 25.42 4.54
N PHE A 443 -20.57 24.52 5.25
CA PHE A 443 -20.13 23.13 5.39
C PHE A 443 -20.16 22.40 4.04
N GLU A 444 -21.26 22.46 3.28
CA GLU A 444 -21.35 21.88 1.93
C GLU A 444 -20.28 22.44 0.99
N ALA A 445 -20.01 23.75 1.08
CA ALA A 445 -18.95 24.40 0.33
C ALA A 445 -17.55 23.84 0.71
N TYR A 446 -17.28 23.63 1.99
CA TYR A 446 -16.04 23.03 2.49
C TYR A 446 -15.90 21.55 2.07
N ASP A 447 -16.96 20.75 2.22
CA ASP A 447 -17.01 19.35 1.78
C ASP A 447 -16.69 19.22 0.28
N ALA A 448 -17.33 20.04 -0.55
CA ALA A 448 -17.11 20.06 -1.99
C ALA A 448 -15.66 20.39 -2.38
N ALA A 449 -14.99 21.26 -1.61
CA ALA A 449 -13.59 21.59 -1.85
C ALA A 449 -12.65 20.43 -1.46
N LEU A 450 -12.93 19.71 -0.37
CA LEU A 450 -12.21 18.48 -0.02
C LEU A 450 -12.38 17.41 -1.09
N VAL A 451 -13.61 17.18 -1.57
CA VAL A 451 -13.89 16.21 -2.65
C VAL A 451 -13.16 16.59 -3.93
N LYS A 452 -13.15 17.88 -4.29
CA LYS A 452 -12.41 18.37 -5.45
C LYS A 452 -10.91 18.13 -5.31
N LEU A 453 -10.34 18.43 -4.14
CA LEU A 453 -8.91 18.20 -3.87
C LEU A 453 -8.58 16.70 -3.92
N ALA A 454 -9.40 15.85 -3.31
CA ALA A 454 -9.25 14.40 -3.37
C ALA A 454 -9.34 13.87 -4.82
N GLY A 455 -10.21 14.46 -5.65
CA GLY A 455 -10.29 14.15 -7.07
C GLY A 455 -9.00 14.45 -7.82
N ILE A 456 -8.31 15.54 -7.50
CA ILE A 456 -6.99 15.86 -8.08
C ILE A 456 -5.98 14.76 -7.74
N HIS A 457 -5.87 14.37 -6.47
CA HIS A 457 -4.95 13.31 -6.03
C HIS A 457 -5.30 11.95 -6.64
N ARG A 458 -6.60 11.63 -6.74
CA ARG A 458 -7.08 10.41 -7.39
C ARG A 458 -6.68 10.35 -8.86
N THR A 459 -6.84 11.44 -9.62
CA THR A 459 -6.41 11.44 -11.04
C THR A 459 -4.91 11.27 -11.22
N THR A 460 -4.10 11.74 -10.26
CA THR A 460 -2.65 11.51 -10.26
C THR A 460 -2.34 10.04 -9.96
N PHE A 461 -3.00 9.44 -8.98
CA PHE A 461 -2.88 8.02 -8.67
C PHE A 461 -3.29 7.13 -9.84
N ASP A 462 -4.49 7.34 -10.40
CA ASP A 462 -5.02 6.55 -11.53
C ASP A 462 -4.16 6.68 -12.80
N ARG A 463 -3.45 7.81 -12.96
CA ARG A 463 -2.48 7.97 -14.05
C ARG A 463 -1.18 7.21 -13.76
N ALA A 464 -0.67 7.31 -12.54
CA ALA A 464 0.55 6.59 -12.16
C ALA A 464 0.39 5.07 -12.20
N VAL A 465 -0.79 4.54 -11.84
CA VAL A 465 -1.12 3.11 -11.96
C VAL A 465 -1.15 2.70 -13.43
N ARG A 466 -1.89 3.41 -14.30
CA ARG A 466 -1.95 3.11 -15.74
C ARG A 466 -0.60 3.21 -16.43
N ASP A 467 0.18 4.26 -16.14
CA ASP A 467 1.54 4.42 -16.68
C ASP A 467 2.48 3.29 -16.21
N GLY A 468 2.23 2.72 -15.03
CA GLY A 468 2.91 1.54 -14.51
C GLY A 468 2.51 0.28 -15.28
N GLU A 469 1.20 0.02 -15.40
CA GLU A 469 0.64 -1.13 -16.13
C GLU A 469 1.10 -1.18 -17.59
N GLU A 470 1.02 -0.06 -18.32
CA GLU A 470 1.45 0.01 -19.73
C GLU A 470 2.94 -0.33 -19.90
N ARG A 471 3.79 0.14 -18.99
CA ARG A 471 5.23 -0.16 -19.03
C ARG A 471 5.55 -1.61 -18.71
N VAL A 472 4.81 -2.22 -17.79
CA VAL A 472 5.00 -3.63 -17.44
C VAL A 472 4.48 -4.52 -18.57
N GLU A 473 3.35 -4.19 -19.20
CA GLU A 473 2.81 -4.94 -20.34
C GLU A 473 3.75 -4.91 -21.55
N GLU A 474 4.29 -3.72 -21.90
CA GLU A 474 5.25 -3.57 -23.00
C GLU A 474 6.53 -4.39 -22.73
N LEU A 475 6.97 -4.44 -21.48
CA LEU A 475 8.18 -5.17 -21.08
C LEU A 475 7.96 -6.68 -21.00
N TRP A 476 6.77 -7.14 -20.59
CA TRP A 476 6.38 -8.55 -20.56
C TRP A 476 6.40 -9.18 -21.96
N PHE A 477 5.96 -8.43 -22.99
CA PHE A 477 6.00 -8.90 -24.37
C PHE A 477 7.45 -8.98 -24.92
N LEU A 478 8.30 -8.02 -24.55
CA LEU A 478 9.66 -7.91 -25.07
C LEU A 478 10.65 -8.90 -24.44
N LEU A 479 10.42 -9.34 -23.20
CA LEU A 479 11.30 -10.21 -22.42
C LEU A 479 11.54 -11.61 -23.02
N PRO A 480 10.51 -12.41 -23.40
CA PRO A 480 10.73 -13.72 -24.01
C PRO A 480 11.40 -13.62 -25.38
N MET A 481 11.08 -12.55 -26.14
CA MET A 481 11.73 -12.27 -27.43
C MET A 481 13.22 -11.94 -27.27
N ALA A 482 13.59 -11.23 -26.21
CA ALA A 482 14.97 -10.96 -25.84
C ALA A 482 15.74 -12.25 -25.52
N MET A 483 15.13 -13.11 -24.71
CA MET A 483 15.75 -14.35 -24.26
C MET A 483 16.01 -15.28 -25.45
N ILE A 484 15.02 -15.44 -26.33
CA ILE A 484 15.12 -16.27 -27.54
C ILE A 484 16.17 -15.71 -28.50
N SER A 485 16.14 -14.40 -28.79
CA SER A 485 17.09 -13.77 -29.71
C SER A 485 18.55 -13.84 -29.20
N THR A 486 18.76 -13.62 -27.90
CA THR A 486 20.10 -13.71 -27.27
C THR A 486 20.63 -15.15 -27.30
N ALA A 487 19.79 -16.14 -27.01
CA ALA A 487 20.17 -17.55 -27.08
C ALA A 487 20.56 -17.97 -28.51
N VAL A 488 19.79 -17.55 -29.52
CA VAL A 488 20.07 -17.84 -30.95
C VAL A 488 21.40 -17.21 -31.38
N LEU A 489 21.67 -15.95 -30.98
CA LEU A 489 22.91 -15.25 -31.32
C LEU A 489 24.16 -15.88 -30.68
N ILE A 490 24.05 -16.38 -29.45
CA ILE A 490 25.15 -17.10 -28.78
C ILE A 490 25.46 -18.40 -29.51
N VAL A 491 24.43 -19.17 -29.87
CA VAL A 491 24.60 -20.41 -30.63
C VAL A 491 25.23 -20.13 -32.00
N ALA A 492 24.71 -19.15 -32.74
CA ALA A 492 25.24 -18.75 -34.04
C ALA A 492 26.69 -18.23 -33.98
N GLY A 493 27.07 -17.57 -32.89
CA GLY A 493 28.44 -17.07 -32.68
C GLY A 493 29.46 -18.18 -32.37
N VAL A 494 29.03 -19.27 -31.73
CA VAL A 494 29.91 -20.37 -31.29
C VAL A 494 29.95 -21.52 -32.31
N TRP A 495 28.86 -21.75 -33.06
CA TRP A 495 28.71 -22.86 -34.01
C TRP A 495 29.82 -22.97 -35.06
N PRO A 496 30.24 -21.90 -35.76
CA PRO A 496 31.29 -21.97 -36.79
C PRO A 496 32.66 -22.38 -36.24
N ARG A 497 32.88 -22.20 -34.94
CA ARG A 497 34.14 -22.54 -34.25
C ARG A 497 34.15 -23.96 -33.74
N LEU A 498 33.00 -24.51 -33.38
CA LEU A 498 32.88 -25.92 -33.02
C LEU A 498 32.95 -26.83 -34.25
N SER A 499 32.51 -26.34 -35.42
CA SER A 499 32.64 -27.09 -36.69
C SER A 499 34.08 -27.19 -37.21
N GLU A 500 35.00 -26.29 -36.81
CA GLU A 500 36.43 -26.38 -37.15
C GLU A 500 37.16 -27.53 -36.40
N TYR A 501 36.53 -28.13 -35.38
CA TYR A 501 37.10 -29.22 -34.56
C TYR A 501 36.35 -30.56 -34.71
N ARG A 502 35.35 -30.63 -35.59
CA ARG A 502 34.76 -31.88 -36.08
C ARG A 502 35.50 -32.33 -37.31
#